data_AF-B4JNP7-F1
#
_entry.id   AF-B4JNP7-F1
#
_cell.length_a   1.000
_cell.length_b   1.000
_cell.length_c   1.000
_cell.angle_alpha   90.00
_cell.angle_beta   90.00
_cell.angle_gamma   90.00
#
_symmetry.space_group_name_H-M   'P 1'
#
loop_
_entity.id
_entity.type
_entity.pdbx_description
1 polymer ?
#
loop_
_entity_poly.entity_id
_entity_poly.type
_entity_poly.pdbx_seq_one_letter_code
_entity_poly.pdbx_strand_id
1 'polypeptide(L)'
;MALMFNCNCNYIYLLICLLTVFAWQLCAARQMPLPANVAAVASAAPTTTTAATRAQQQQQQQQQQQRYHASYDNHDNDDDDMNSDASLPSVRRRRQVSDWFIAPNTRWCGRGNTANGTYNALGGASMADKCCRTHDHCKFYIAAMSNQYELFNYRPYTLSHCSCDRRFRTCLKMARDEDAITIGKLFFNVVQTQCFVLKTESICQQRGESNNCLKTIERRKAYLRENKKF
;
A
#
# COMPACT_ATOMS: atom_id res chain seq x y z
N MET A 1 -26.98 26.51 51.92
CA MET A 1 -25.63 26.73 51.34
C MET A 1 -25.73 26.48 49.85
N ALA A 2 -26.06 27.51 49.08
CA ALA A 2 -26.28 27.43 47.63
C ALA A 2 -25.00 27.90 46.93
N LEU A 3 -24.35 27.00 46.17
CA LEU A 3 -23.22 27.35 45.32
C LEU A 3 -23.78 27.92 44.01
N MET A 4 -23.65 29.23 43.83
CA MET A 4 -23.94 29.90 42.58
C MET A 4 -22.81 29.62 41.58
N PHE A 5 -23.08 28.84 40.55
CA PHE A 5 -22.24 28.77 39.35
C PHE A 5 -22.54 29.99 38.48
N ASN A 6 -21.64 30.96 38.51
CA ASN A 6 -21.60 32.06 37.56
C ASN A 6 -21.06 31.52 36.22
N CYS A 7 -21.96 31.26 35.27
CA CYS A 7 -21.59 30.92 33.90
C CYS A 7 -21.67 32.19 33.05
N ASN A 8 -20.51 32.78 32.74
CA ASN A 8 -20.41 33.85 31.75
C ASN A 8 -20.75 33.28 30.37
N CYS A 9 -21.99 33.53 29.93
CA CYS A 9 -22.52 33.07 28.66
C CYS A 9 -22.02 33.99 27.53
N ASN A 10 -20.98 33.56 26.82
CA ASN A 10 -20.40 34.27 25.69
C ASN A 10 -21.28 34.04 24.45
N TYR A 11 -21.75 35.11 23.80
CA TYR A 11 -22.69 35.12 22.65
C TYR A 11 -22.25 34.20 21.48
N ILE A 12 -20.96 33.90 21.38
CA ILE A 12 -20.37 32.99 20.40
C ILE A 12 -20.86 31.54 20.56
N TYR A 13 -21.09 31.05 21.79
CA TYR A 13 -21.57 29.68 22.02
C TYR A 13 -23.03 29.48 21.60
N LEU A 14 -23.85 30.53 21.63
CA LEU A 14 -25.25 30.49 21.19
C LEU A 14 -25.35 30.36 19.66
N LEU A 15 -24.46 31.02 18.92
CA LEU A 15 -24.37 30.98 17.46
C LEU A 15 -23.85 29.63 16.95
N ILE A 16 -22.89 29.01 17.64
CA ILE A 16 -22.37 27.68 17.30
C ILE A 16 -23.44 26.60 17.54
N CYS A 17 -24.21 26.70 18.64
CA CYS A 17 -25.29 25.75 18.93
C CYS A 17 -26.39 25.78 17.85
N LEU A 18 -26.80 26.98 17.40
CA LEU A 18 -27.82 27.12 16.34
C LEU A 18 -27.36 26.55 14.98
N LEU A 19 -26.08 26.68 14.61
CA LEU A 19 -25.55 26.11 13.37
C LEU A 19 -25.46 24.58 13.40
N THR A 20 -25.23 23.97 14.56
CA THR A 20 -25.17 22.50 14.70
C THR A 20 -26.54 21.80 14.65
N VAL A 21 -27.62 22.50 15.04
CA VAL A 21 -28.99 21.96 14.99
C VAL A 21 -29.55 21.91 13.55
N PHE A 22 -29.15 22.83 12.67
CA PHE A 22 -29.57 22.81 11.26
C PHE A 22 -28.87 21.74 10.40
N ALA A 23 -27.70 21.24 10.80
CA ALA A 23 -27.01 20.17 10.08
C ALA A 23 -27.60 18.76 10.32
N TRP A 24 -28.36 18.57 11.41
CA TRP A 24 -28.98 17.28 11.74
C TRP A 24 -30.28 17.00 10.96
N GLN A 25 -30.95 18.03 10.42
CA GLN A 25 -32.19 17.82 9.65
C GLN A 25 -31.99 17.42 8.17
N LEU A 26 -30.75 17.38 7.66
CA LEU A 26 -30.47 17.03 6.26
C LEU A 26 -29.95 15.60 6.02
N CYS A 27 -29.84 14.76 7.06
CA CYS A 27 -29.36 13.37 6.93
C CYS A 27 -30.47 12.30 6.93
N ALA A 28 -31.74 12.68 7.05
CA ALA A 28 -32.87 11.74 7.06
C ALA A 28 -33.49 11.58 5.66
N ALA A 29 -32.71 11.21 4.64
CA ALA A 29 -33.25 10.78 3.36
C ALA A 29 -32.23 9.97 2.54
N ARG A 30 -32.29 8.63 2.64
CA ARG A 30 -32.19 7.66 1.52
C ARG A 30 -32.02 6.24 2.07
N GLN A 31 -33.14 5.56 2.32
CA GLN A 31 -33.20 4.10 2.13
C GLN A 31 -33.19 3.83 0.62
N MET A 32 -32.19 3.11 0.12
CA MET A 32 -32.26 2.50 -1.21
C MET A 32 -32.77 1.05 -1.06
N PRO A 33 -33.76 0.62 -1.85
CA PRO A 33 -34.19 -0.77 -1.87
C PRO A 33 -33.14 -1.65 -2.57
N LEU A 34 -32.85 -2.80 -1.96
CA LEU A 34 -32.07 -3.88 -2.55
C LEU A 34 -32.89 -4.55 -3.68
N PRO A 35 -32.29 -4.89 -4.83
CA PRO A 35 -32.98 -5.67 -5.84
C PRO A 35 -33.15 -7.12 -5.35
N ALA A 36 -34.41 -7.52 -5.19
CA ALA A 36 -34.80 -8.92 -5.17
C ALA A 36 -34.55 -9.49 -6.57
N ASN A 37 -33.56 -10.36 -6.70
CA ASN A 37 -33.49 -11.45 -7.69
C ASN A 37 -32.20 -12.24 -7.48
N VAL A 38 -32.24 -13.17 -6.54
CA VAL A 38 -31.39 -14.36 -6.57
C VAL A 38 -32.34 -15.55 -6.54
N ALA A 39 -33.01 -15.76 -7.68
CA ALA A 39 -33.75 -16.98 -7.91
C ALA A 39 -32.73 -18.11 -8.13
N ALA A 40 -32.91 -19.16 -7.33
CA ALA A 40 -32.15 -20.38 -7.39
C ALA A 40 -32.14 -20.98 -8.79
N VAL A 41 -30.97 -21.49 -9.20
CA VAL A 41 -30.90 -22.58 -10.18
C VAL A 41 -30.12 -23.71 -9.53
N ALA A 42 -30.88 -24.56 -8.84
CA ALA A 42 -30.50 -25.94 -8.63
C ALA A 42 -31.07 -26.74 -9.81
N SER A 43 -30.19 -27.22 -10.69
CA SER A 43 -30.47 -28.43 -11.47
C SER A 43 -29.15 -29.02 -11.95
N ALA A 44 -28.81 -30.16 -11.35
CA ALA A 44 -27.80 -31.06 -11.86
C ALA A 44 -28.31 -31.71 -13.15
N ALA A 45 -27.51 -31.65 -14.21
CA ALA A 45 -27.57 -32.58 -15.34
C ALA A 45 -26.13 -32.81 -15.84
N PRO A 46 -25.73 -34.05 -16.15
CA PRO A 46 -24.39 -34.34 -16.63
C PRO A 46 -24.30 -33.97 -18.12
N THR A 47 -23.53 -32.93 -18.46
CA THR A 47 -23.21 -32.60 -19.84
C THR A 47 -22.03 -33.45 -20.32
N THR A 48 -22.33 -34.55 -21.01
CA THR A 48 -21.38 -35.19 -21.94
C THR A 48 -20.93 -34.13 -22.95
N THR A 49 -19.73 -33.60 -22.75
CA THR A 49 -19.09 -32.62 -23.63
C THR A 49 -18.74 -33.32 -24.94
N THR A 50 -19.56 -33.12 -25.99
CA THR A 50 -19.33 -33.70 -27.31
C THR A 50 -17.99 -33.22 -27.88
N ALA A 51 -17.23 -34.12 -28.51
CA ALA A 51 -15.88 -33.86 -29.03
C ALA A 51 -15.77 -32.61 -29.93
N ALA A 52 -16.86 -32.22 -30.61
CA ALA A 52 -16.94 -31.01 -31.42
C ALA A 52 -16.74 -29.71 -30.61
N THR A 53 -17.22 -29.64 -29.35
CA THR A 53 -17.05 -28.45 -28.49
C THR A 53 -15.63 -28.32 -27.94
N ARG A 54 -14.95 -29.45 -27.68
CA ARG A 54 -13.55 -29.47 -27.25
C ARG A 54 -12.60 -29.02 -28.37
N ALA A 55 -12.89 -29.42 -29.62
CA ALA A 55 -12.12 -28.98 -30.79
C ALA A 55 -12.28 -27.47 -31.06
N GLN A 56 -13.49 -26.92 -30.89
CA GLN A 56 -13.73 -25.48 -31.00
C GLN A 56 -13.04 -24.68 -29.89
N GLN A 57 -13.04 -25.17 -28.64
CA GLN A 57 -12.31 -24.53 -27.53
C GLN A 57 -10.78 -24.56 -27.76
N GLN A 58 -10.24 -25.66 -28.30
CA GLN A 58 -8.81 -25.75 -28.62
C GLN A 58 -8.41 -24.79 -29.75
N GLN A 59 -9.23 -24.66 -30.80
CA GLN A 59 -8.98 -23.68 -31.86
C GLN A 59 -9.02 -22.23 -31.35
N GLN A 60 -9.96 -21.89 -30.47
CA GLN A 60 -10.01 -20.56 -29.85
C GLN A 60 -8.78 -20.28 -28.97
N GLN A 61 -8.30 -21.27 -28.21
CA GLN A 61 -7.07 -21.12 -27.41
C GLN A 61 -5.82 -20.94 -28.28
N GLN A 62 -5.72 -21.66 -29.39
CA GLN A 62 -4.60 -21.52 -30.33
C GLN A 62 -4.60 -20.14 -31.02
N GLN A 63 -5.76 -19.65 -31.47
CA GLN A 63 -5.87 -18.30 -32.03
C GLN A 63 -5.53 -17.21 -31.00
N GLN A 64 -5.86 -17.42 -29.72
CA GLN A 64 -5.51 -16.49 -28.66
C GLN A 64 -3.99 -16.48 -28.38
N GLN A 65 -3.32 -17.64 -28.41
CA GLN A 65 -1.87 -17.74 -28.28
C GLN A 65 -1.13 -17.10 -29.47
N GLN A 66 -1.62 -17.30 -30.70
CA GLN A 66 -1.04 -16.67 -31.89
C GLN A 66 -1.14 -15.14 -31.85
N ARG A 67 -2.28 -14.58 -31.42
CA ARG A 67 -2.41 -13.13 -31.21
C ARG A 67 -1.48 -12.59 -30.12
N TYR A 68 -1.19 -13.38 -29.09
CA TYR A 68 -0.27 -13.01 -28.03
C TYR A 68 1.18 -12.93 -28.52
N HIS A 69 1.64 -13.88 -29.35
CA HIS A 69 2.98 -13.83 -29.95
C HIS A 69 3.12 -12.70 -30.98
N ALA A 70 2.11 -12.49 -31.83
CA ALA A 70 2.10 -11.36 -32.78
C ALA A 70 2.15 -9.97 -32.10
N SER A 71 1.70 -9.88 -30.84
CA SER A 71 1.83 -8.68 -30.01
C SER A 71 3.22 -8.50 -29.39
N TYR A 72 4.04 -9.55 -29.34
CA TYR A 72 5.37 -9.54 -28.74
C TYR A 72 6.46 -9.20 -29.79
N ASP A 73 6.27 -9.61 -31.04
CA ASP A 73 7.24 -9.42 -32.13
C ASP A 73 7.20 -8.00 -32.77
N ASN A 74 6.39 -7.07 -32.26
CA ASN A 74 6.29 -5.68 -32.76
C ASN A 74 7.06 -4.66 -31.89
N HIS A 75 8.10 -5.08 -31.17
CA HIS A 75 8.90 -4.17 -30.33
C HIS A 75 10.42 -4.23 -30.54
N ASP A 76 10.87 -4.79 -31.66
CA ASP A 76 12.24 -4.65 -32.12
C ASP A 76 12.23 -3.94 -33.47
N ASN A 77 12.41 -2.63 -33.43
CA ASN A 77 13.07 -1.75 -34.40
C ASN A 77 12.84 -0.33 -33.90
N ASP A 78 13.90 0.32 -33.41
CA ASP A 78 14.22 1.74 -33.63
C ASP A 78 15.45 2.05 -32.76
N ASP A 79 16.61 1.73 -33.31
CA ASP A 79 17.86 2.41 -32.98
C ASP A 79 17.82 3.85 -33.54
N ASP A 80 18.59 4.72 -32.87
CA ASP A 80 19.06 6.04 -33.29
C ASP A 80 18.17 7.28 -33.06
N ASP A 81 18.70 8.13 -32.17
CA ASP A 81 19.15 9.51 -32.44
C ASP A 81 18.61 10.62 -31.51
N MET A 82 19.53 11.46 -31.08
CA MET A 82 19.27 12.73 -30.42
C MET A 82 18.63 13.72 -31.42
N ASN A 83 17.63 14.50 -30.99
CA ASN A 83 17.64 15.98 -31.04
C ASN A 83 16.23 16.58 -30.78
N SER A 84 16.26 17.84 -30.40
CA SER A 84 15.22 18.78 -29.98
C SER A 84 13.99 19.02 -30.88
N ASP A 85 12.91 19.35 -30.16
CA ASP A 85 11.86 20.36 -30.45
C ASP A 85 10.61 19.99 -31.28
N ALA A 86 9.51 20.56 -30.78
CA ALA A 86 8.24 20.92 -31.41
C ALA A 86 7.16 19.83 -31.67
N SER A 87 6.15 19.89 -30.79
CA SER A 87 4.70 19.90 -31.11
C SER A 87 3.99 18.60 -31.54
N LEU A 88 3.58 17.78 -30.57
CA LEU A 88 2.31 17.03 -30.60
C LEU A 88 1.71 16.94 -29.18
N PRO A 89 0.38 16.96 -29.01
CA PRO A 89 -0.25 17.01 -27.70
C PRO A 89 -0.01 15.69 -26.99
N SER A 90 0.94 15.70 -26.05
CA SER A 90 1.15 14.61 -25.11
C SER A 90 -0.21 14.21 -24.54
N VAL A 91 -0.63 12.96 -24.74
CA VAL A 91 -1.47 12.30 -23.75
C VAL A 91 -0.64 12.38 -22.47
N ARG A 92 -0.88 13.42 -21.68
CA ARG A 92 -0.39 13.56 -20.32
C ARG A 92 -1.01 12.39 -19.58
N ARG A 93 -0.38 11.21 -19.68
CA ARG A 93 -0.46 10.20 -18.62
C ARG A 93 -0.08 11.00 -17.40
N ARG A 94 -1.09 11.33 -16.59
CA ARG A 94 -0.96 12.08 -15.36
C ARG A 94 0.24 11.46 -14.65
N ARG A 95 1.42 12.07 -14.75
CA ARG A 95 2.54 11.76 -13.86
C ARG A 95 1.93 12.05 -12.52
N GLN A 96 1.50 10.99 -11.83
CA GLN A 96 0.98 11.16 -10.50
C GLN A 96 2.12 11.85 -9.76
N VAL A 97 1.77 12.87 -8.97
CA VAL A 97 2.72 13.65 -8.16
C VAL A 97 3.51 12.74 -7.18
N SER A 98 3.22 11.44 -7.16
CA SER A 98 3.97 10.35 -6.51
C SER A 98 5.38 10.11 -7.06
N ASP A 99 5.65 10.40 -8.33
CA ASP A 99 6.93 10.02 -8.97
C ASP A 99 8.12 10.84 -8.46
N TRP A 100 7.88 11.99 -7.81
CA TRP A 100 8.93 12.81 -7.20
C TRP A 100 9.68 12.09 -6.07
N PHE A 101 9.07 11.06 -5.48
CA PHE A 101 9.62 10.33 -4.35
C PHE A 101 10.22 8.97 -4.74
N ILE A 102 10.48 8.73 -6.03
CA ILE A 102 11.18 7.54 -6.53
C ILE A 102 12.58 7.94 -6.99
N ALA A 103 13.59 7.18 -6.57
CA ALA A 103 14.98 7.43 -6.93
C ALA A 103 15.14 7.36 -8.46
N PRO A 104 15.96 8.25 -9.06
CA PRO A 104 16.18 8.24 -10.51
C PRO A 104 16.69 6.87 -10.95
N ASN A 105 16.34 6.47 -12.18
CA ASN A 105 16.76 5.21 -12.77
C ASN A 105 16.28 3.94 -12.03
N THR A 106 15.31 4.05 -11.12
CA THR A 106 14.69 2.92 -10.39
C THR A 106 13.18 2.89 -10.61
N ARG A 107 12.56 1.73 -10.35
CA ARG A 107 11.10 1.57 -10.37
C ARG A 107 10.49 1.29 -9.01
N TRP A 108 11.29 0.84 -8.05
CA TRP A 108 10.86 0.38 -6.71
C TRP A 108 11.45 1.20 -5.56
N CYS A 109 12.51 1.97 -5.78
CA CYS A 109 13.16 2.71 -4.69
C CYS A 109 12.45 4.03 -4.39
N GLY A 110 11.32 3.97 -3.68
CA GLY A 110 10.58 5.19 -3.33
C GLY A 110 9.23 4.95 -2.66
N ARG A 111 8.40 6.00 -2.64
CA ARG A 111 7.02 5.87 -2.16
C ARG A 111 6.14 5.25 -3.25
N GLY A 112 5.82 3.97 -3.10
CA GLY A 112 5.11 3.19 -4.13
C GLY A 112 6.10 2.65 -5.17
N ASN A 113 5.63 2.34 -6.38
CA ASN A 113 6.48 1.89 -7.48
C ASN A 113 5.89 2.28 -8.84
N THR A 114 6.76 2.38 -9.85
CA THR A 114 6.41 2.65 -11.25
C THR A 114 6.49 1.40 -12.12
N ALA A 115 6.44 0.21 -11.50
CA ALA A 115 6.56 -1.08 -12.18
C ALA A 115 5.30 -1.47 -12.98
N ASN A 116 4.22 -0.65 -12.95
CA ASN A 116 2.96 -0.86 -13.66
C ASN A 116 2.37 -2.28 -13.47
N GLY A 117 2.51 -2.84 -12.27
CA GLY A 117 2.06 -4.19 -11.94
C GLY A 117 3.00 -5.34 -12.35
N THR A 118 4.12 -5.04 -13.00
CA THR A 118 5.12 -6.05 -13.40
C THR A 118 6.18 -6.21 -12.33
N TYR A 119 6.15 -7.30 -11.56
CA TYR A 119 7.12 -7.55 -10.48
C TYR A 119 8.59 -7.52 -10.95
N ASN A 120 8.88 -7.98 -12.17
CA ASN A 120 10.25 -8.03 -12.70
C ASN A 120 10.65 -6.78 -13.51
N ALA A 121 9.79 -5.76 -13.61
CA ALA A 121 10.16 -4.50 -14.22
C ALA A 121 11.13 -3.75 -13.29
N LEU A 122 12.39 -3.72 -13.66
CA LEU A 122 13.46 -2.98 -12.98
C LEU A 122 13.86 -1.76 -13.81
N GLY A 123 14.40 -0.73 -13.16
CA GLY A 123 15.06 0.40 -13.81
C GLY A 123 16.52 0.07 -14.20
N GLY A 124 17.23 1.05 -14.76
CA GLY A 124 18.63 0.89 -15.16
C GLY A 124 19.56 0.65 -13.97
N ALA A 125 19.23 1.18 -12.78
CA ALA A 125 19.90 0.88 -11.52
C ALA A 125 19.43 -0.48 -10.95
N SER A 126 19.50 -1.52 -11.79
CA SER A 126 18.78 -2.78 -11.57
C SER A 126 19.18 -3.51 -10.28
N MET A 127 20.42 -3.34 -9.79
CA MET A 127 20.89 -3.97 -8.56
C MET A 127 20.31 -3.29 -7.33
N ALA A 128 20.39 -1.96 -7.24
CA ALA A 128 19.70 -1.18 -6.21
C ALA A 128 18.18 -1.43 -6.23
N ASP A 129 17.58 -1.44 -7.43
CA ASP A 129 16.14 -1.57 -7.61
C ASP A 129 15.59 -2.93 -7.16
N LYS A 130 16.36 -4.03 -7.38
CA LYS A 130 16.06 -5.35 -6.80
C LYS A 130 16.03 -5.32 -5.28
N CYS A 131 16.93 -4.57 -4.64
CA CYS A 131 16.97 -4.44 -3.19
C CYS A 131 15.72 -3.72 -2.67
N CYS A 132 15.31 -2.63 -3.32
CA CYS A 132 14.10 -1.88 -2.97
C CYS A 132 12.84 -2.70 -3.19
N ARG A 133 12.70 -3.38 -4.33
CA ARG A 133 11.59 -4.30 -4.60
C ARG A 133 11.44 -5.34 -3.50
N THR A 134 12.55 -5.94 -3.08
CA THR A 134 12.54 -6.95 -2.01
C THR A 134 12.14 -6.35 -0.67
N HIS A 135 12.54 -5.11 -0.38
CA HIS A 135 12.17 -4.38 0.84
C HIS A 135 10.69 -4.00 0.87
N ASP A 136 10.13 -3.53 -0.24
CA ASP A 136 8.71 -3.20 -0.40
C ASP A 136 7.79 -4.39 -0.12
N HIS A 137 8.24 -5.60 -0.41
CA HIS A 137 7.50 -6.84 -0.16
C HIS A 137 7.77 -7.43 1.24
N CYS A 138 8.13 -6.59 2.22
CA CYS A 138 8.29 -7.04 3.60
C CYS A 138 6.97 -7.58 4.15
N LYS A 139 6.99 -8.79 4.73
CA LYS A 139 5.80 -9.44 5.32
C LYS A 139 5.12 -8.61 6.42
N PHE A 140 5.91 -7.85 7.17
CA PHE A 140 5.44 -7.05 8.30
C PHE A 140 5.81 -5.60 8.08
N TYR A 141 4.80 -4.78 7.86
CA TYR A 141 4.93 -3.35 7.65
C TYR A 141 3.77 -2.61 8.33
N ILE A 142 3.96 -1.33 8.60
CA ILE A 142 2.93 -0.42 9.09
C ILE A 142 2.92 0.77 8.13
N ALA A 143 1.85 0.94 7.36
CA ALA A 143 1.75 2.00 6.38
C ALA A 143 1.84 3.39 7.05
N ALA A 144 2.24 4.40 6.27
CA ALA A 144 2.23 5.79 6.73
C ALA A 144 0.83 6.18 7.24
N MET A 145 0.77 6.94 8.33
CA MET A 145 -0.48 7.45 8.92
C MET A 145 -1.53 6.35 9.22
N SER A 146 -1.08 5.14 9.59
CA SER A 146 -1.96 4.01 9.89
C SER A 146 -1.63 3.37 11.24
N ASN A 147 -2.61 2.65 11.80
CA ASN A 147 -2.45 1.89 13.03
C ASN A 147 -2.33 0.39 12.72
N GLN A 148 -1.26 -0.25 13.17
CA GLN A 148 -1.14 -1.71 13.22
C GLN A 148 -0.30 -2.15 14.41
N TYR A 149 -0.53 -3.37 14.91
CA TYR A 149 0.23 -3.95 16.03
C TYR A 149 0.29 -3.06 17.27
N GLU A 150 -0.82 -2.39 17.59
CA GLU A 150 -0.95 -1.45 18.71
C GLU A 150 0.03 -0.25 18.65
N LEU A 151 0.45 0.12 17.43
CA LEU A 151 1.30 1.28 17.17
C LEU A 151 0.72 2.10 16.02
N PHE A 152 0.45 3.39 16.29
CA PHE A 152 0.11 4.35 15.24
C PHE A 152 1.37 4.95 14.62
N ASN A 153 1.52 4.80 13.30
CA ASN A 153 2.65 5.35 12.56
C ASN A 153 2.37 6.81 12.14
N TYR A 154 2.81 7.78 12.94
CA TYR A 154 2.72 9.21 12.63
C TYR A 154 3.67 9.66 11.50
N ARG A 155 4.56 8.79 11.00
CA ARG A 155 5.56 9.16 10.00
C ARG A 155 4.93 9.15 8.60
N PRO A 156 5.38 10.05 7.69
CA PRO A 156 4.89 10.10 6.31
C PRO A 156 5.48 9.00 5.41
N TYR A 157 5.96 7.91 5.99
CA TYR A 157 6.53 6.76 5.29
C TYR A 157 6.19 5.45 6.00
N THR A 158 6.25 4.35 5.25
CA THR A 158 5.98 3.00 5.76
C THR A 158 7.11 2.56 6.69
N LEU A 159 6.74 2.06 7.87
CA LEU A 159 7.66 1.37 8.76
C LEU A 159 7.72 -0.09 8.38
N SER A 160 8.92 -0.64 8.27
CA SER A 160 9.16 -2.06 8.00
C SER A 160 9.73 -2.75 9.23
N HIS A 161 9.62 -4.08 9.29
CA HIS A 161 10.25 -4.84 10.36
C HIS A 161 11.78 -4.72 10.30
N CYS A 162 12.46 -4.59 11.45
CA CYS A 162 13.91 -4.40 11.50
C CYS A 162 14.73 -5.53 10.83
N SER A 163 14.16 -6.71 10.58
CA SER A 163 14.82 -7.72 9.76
C SER A 163 14.85 -7.36 8.27
N CYS A 164 13.78 -6.74 7.75
CA CYS A 164 13.70 -6.28 6.37
C CYS A 164 14.70 -5.14 6.14
N ASP A 165 14.75 -4.16 7.04
CA ASP A 165 15.68 -3.02 6.92
C ASP A 165 17.15 -3.46 7.01
N ARG A 166 17.47 -4.43 7.88
CA ARG A 166 18.81 -5.02 7.94
C ARG A 166 19.19 -5.73 6.64
N ARG A 167 18.28 -6.53 6.07
CA ARG A 167 18.51 -7.22 4.80
C ARG A 167 18.64 -6.22 3.65
N PHE A 168 17.82 -5.17 3.65
CA PHE A 168 17.87 -4.10 2.67
C PHE A 168 19.23 -3.38 2.71
N ARG A 169 19.70 -2.99 3.90
CA ARG A 169 21.04 -2.41 4.09
C ARG A 169 22.14 -3.32 3.54
N THR A 170 22.10 -4.61 3.87
CA THR A 170 23.10 -5.57 3.38
C THR A 170 23.02 -5.73 1.87
N CYS A 171 21.81 -5.80 1.29
CA CYS A 171 21.61 -5.90 -0.15
C CYS A 171 22.24 -4.70 -0.89
N LEU A 172 21.94 -3.48 -0.45
CA LEU A 172 22.51 -2.26 -1.02
C LEU A 172 24.04 -2.22 -0.91
N LYS A 173 24.61 -2.69 0.21
CA LYS A 173 26.08 -2.79 0.35
C LYS A 173 26.71 -3.82 -0.58
N MET A 174 25.99 -4.89 -0.91
CA MET A 174 26.47 -5.95 -1.81
C MET A 174 26.30 -5.59 -3.29
N ALA A 175 25.38 -4.68 -3.63
CA ALA A 175 25.15 -4.22 -4.99
C ALA A 175 26.37 -3.49 -5.59
N ARG A 176 27.16 -2.78 -4.75
CA ARG A 176 28.41 -2.09 -5.12
C ARG A 176 28.27 -1.10 -6.29
N ASP A 177 27.08 -0.56 -6.51
CA ASP A 177 26.77 0.52 -7.45
C ASP A 177 26.60 1.86 -6.71
N GLU A 178 26.92 2.97 -7.38
CA GLU A 178 26.78 4.33 -6.83
C GLU A 178 25.33 4.65 -6.44
N ASP A 179 24.37 4.12 -7.21
CA ASP A 179 22.95 4.26 -6.95
C ASP A 179 22.55 3.58 -5.62
N ALA A 180 22.98 2.34 -5.33
CA ALA A 180 22.66 1.72 -4.04
C ALA A 180 23.37 2.40 -2.87
N ILE A 181 24.60 2.89 -3.07
CA ILE A 181 25.31 3.66 -2.04
C ILE A 181 24.52 4.92 -1.69
N THR A 182 24.03 5.63 -2.71
CA THR A 182 23.25 6.85 -2.55
C THR A 182 21.91 6.57 -1.88
N ILE A 183 21.17 5.58 -2.35
CA ILE A 183 19.89 5.13 -1.75
C ILE A 183 20.10 4.71 -0.30
N GLY A 184 21.17 3.97 -0.02
CA GLY A 184 21.53 3.54 1.32
C GLY A 184 21.81 4.71 2.26
N LYS A 185 22.67 5.64 1.86
CA LYS A 185 22.95 6.85 2.64
C LYS A 185 21.69 7.69 2.86
N LEU A 186 20.87 7.87 1.84
CA LEU A 186 19.61 8.61 1.94
C LEU A 186 18.67 7.97 2.97
N PHE A 187 18.42 6.66 2.86
CA PHE A 187 17.47 5.95 3.73
C PHE A 187 17.96 5.87 5.19
N PHE A 188 19.21 5.44 5.41
CA PHE A 188 19.72 5.11 6.75
C PHE A 188 20.43 6.27 7.46
N ASN A 189 21.00 7.24 6.75
CA ASN A 189 21.81 8.31 7.36
C ASN A 189 21.10 9.66 7.32
N VAL A 190 20.43 9.99 6.20
CA VAL A 190 19.77 11.29 5.99
C VAL A 190 18.34 11.29 6.53
N VAL A 191 17.48 10.40 6.02
CA VAL A 191 16.07 10.30 6.47
C VAL A 191 15.97 9.65 7.84
N GLN A 192 16.96 8.82 8.21
CA GLN A 192 17.03 8.10 9.49
C GLN A 192 15.72 7.36 9.77
N THR A 193 15.27 6.59 8.76
CA THR A 193 14.05 5.80 8.90
C THR A 193 14.16 4.88 10.11
N GLN A 194 13.06 4.75 10.84
CA GLN A 194 12.95 3.78 11.92
C GLN A 194 12.37 2.48 11.40
N CYS A 195 12.64 1.40 12.15
CA CYS A 195 12.03 0.10 11.94
C CYS A 195 11.29 -0.31 13.21
N PHE A 196 10.54 -1.42 13.16
CA PHE A 196 9.94 -1.98 14.36
C PHE A 196 10.27 -3.46 14.56
N VAL A 197 10.19 -3.91 15.81
CA VAL A 197 10.19 -5.32 16.18
C VAL A 197 8.85 -5.70 16.79
N LEU A 198 8.36 -6.90 16.49
CA LEU A 198 7.15 -7.44 17.12
C LEU A 198 7.55 -8.23 18.36
N LYS A 199 6.93 -7.91 19.50
CA LYS A 199 7.03 -8.71 20.72
C LYS A 199 5.64 -9.19 21.11
N THR A 200 5.58 -10.43 21.58
CA THR A 200 4.36 -10.98 22.16
C THR A 200 4.29 -10.58 23.62
N GLU A 201 3.17 -9.98 24.02
CA GLU A 201 2.91 -9.58 25.40
C GLU A 201 1.60 -10.21 25.88
N SER A 202 1.63 -10.66 27.14
CA SER A 202 0.49 -11.20 27.84
C SER A 202 -0.30 -10.04 28.46
N ILE A 203 -1.44 -9.68 27.87
CA ILE A 203 -2.31 -8.64 28.41
C ILE A 203 -3.46 -9.26 29.20
N CYS A 204 -3.83 -8.59 30.29
CA CYS A 204 -4.99 -9.00 31.06
C CYS A 204 -6.28 -8.57 30.34
N GLN A 205 -7.05 -9.52 29.83
CA GLN A 205 -8.33 -9.27 29.18
C GLN A 205 -9.45 -9.02 30.18
N GLN A 206 -9.45 -9.72 31.32
CA GLN A 206 -10.49 -9.62 32.34
C GLN A 206 -9.87 -9.58 33.73
N ARG A 207 -10.27 -8.59 34.51
CA ARG A 207 -9.88 -8.43 35.92
C ARG A 207 -11.03 -8.85 36.84
N GLY A 208 -10.70 -9.52 37.93
CA GLY A 208 -11.62 -9.84 39.00
C GLY A 208 -11.82 -8.67 39.95
N GLU A 209 -12.77 -8.83 40.88
CA GLU A 209 -13.12 -7.83 41.88
C GLU A 209 -11.95 -7.48 42.82
N SER A 210 -11.05 -8.43 43.07
CA SER A 210 -9.81 -8.24 43.82
C SER A 210 -8.65 -7.68 42.97
N ASN A 211 -8.92 -7.13 41.78
CA ASN A 211 -7.95 -6.56 40.83
C ASN A 211 -6.90 -7.56 40.30
N ASN A 212 -7.11 -8.86 40.52
CA ASN A 212 -6.33 -9.96 39.95
C ASN A 212 -6.70 -10.20 38.49
N CYS A 213 -5.74 -10.66 37.68
CA CYS A 213 -6.03 -11.02 36.29
C CYS A 213 -6.65 -12.42 36.19
N LEU A 214 -7.90 -12.50 35.75
CA LEU A 214 -8.62 -13.77 35.59
C LEU A 214 -8.34 -14.41 34.22
N LYS A 215 -8.15 -13.59 33.19
CA LYS A 215 -7.91 -14.07 31.83
C LYS A 215 -6.81 -13.27 31.15
N THR A 216 -5.79 -13.97 30.73
CA THR A 216 -4.64 -13.42 30.00
C THR A 216 -4.73 -13.83 28.53
N ILE A 217 -4.45 -12.88 27.62
CA ILE A 217 -4.35 -13.15 26.19
C ILE A 217 -3.02 -12.66 25.66
N GLU A 218 -2.47 -13.35 24.67
CA GLU A 218 -1.25 -12.93 24.00
C GLU A 218 -1.58 -11.99 22.84
N ARG A 219 -0.89 -10.85 22.77
CA ARG A 219 -0.99 -9.90 21.67
C ARG A 219 0.40 -9.56 21.15
N ARG A 220 0.50 -9.33 19.84
CA ARG A 220 1.74 -8.87 19.20
C ARG A 220 1.73 -7.35 19.15
N LYS A 221 2.69 -6.74 19.84
CA LYS A 221 2.87 -5.29 19.90
C LYS A 221 4.14 -4.87 19.18
N ALA A 222 4.07 -3.80 18.40
CA ALA A 222 5.22 -3.24 17.70
C ALA A 222 6.01 -2.28 18.60
N TYR A 223 7.33 -2.40 18.54
CA TYR A 223 8.28 -1.56 19.26
C TYR A 223 9.24 -0.91 18.28
N LEU A 224 9.25 0.43 18.24
CA LEU A 224 10.14 1.20 17.38
C LEU A 224 11.61 1.00 17.76
N ARG A 225 12.46 0.99 16.75
CA ARG A 225 13.92 0.90 16.85
C ARG A 225 14.54 1.79 15.80
N GLU A 226 15.74 2.27 16.11
CA GLU A 226 16.56 2.98 15.14
C GLU A 226 17.28 1.98 14.23
N ASN A 227 17.37 2.34 12.95
CA ASN A 227 18.17 1.58 12.02
C ASN A 227 19.67 1.84 12.21
N LYS A 228 20.48 0.84 11.84
CA LYS A 228 21.93 1.04 11.74
C LYS A 228 22.24 1.94 10.54
N LYS A 229 23.11 2.93 10.74
CA LYS A 229 23.64 3.79 9.67
C LYS A 229 24.23 2.95 8.54
N PHE A 230 24.05 3.40 7.30
CA PHE A 230 24.63 2.80 6.10
C PHE A 230 26.14 2.75 6.21
#